data_AF-A0A534REL6-F1
#
_entry.id   AF-A0A534REL6-F1
#
_cell.length_a   1.000
_cell.length_b   1.000
_cell.length_c   1.000
_cell.angle_alpha   90.00
_cell.angle_beta   90.00
_cell.angle_gamma   90.00
#
_symmetry.space_group_name_H-M   'P 1'
#
loop_
_entity.id
_entity.type
_entity.pdbx_description
1 polymer ?
#
loop_
_entity_poly.entity_id
_entity_poly.type
_entity_poly.pdbx_seq_one_letter_code
_entity_poly.pdbx_strand_id
1 'polypeptide(L)' 'MTTALSDALVFFGATGDLAYKKIFPALQAMARRGHLDLPVIGVAKSGWTLDQMRARARDSVKQH' A
#
# COMPACT_ATOMS: atom_id res chain seq x y z
N MET A 1 -4.54 22.23 -21.18
CA MET A 1 -4.62 20.76 -21.25
C MET A 1 -4.92 20.25 -19.85
N THR A 2 -5.98 19.47 -19.65
CA THR A 2 -6.26 18.79 -18.38
C THR A 2 -5.31 17.61 -18.25
N THR A 3 -4.52 17.58 -17.18
CA THR A 3 -3.65 16.45 -16.86
C THR A 3 -4.51 15.23 -16.56
N ALA A 4 -4.26 14.11 -17.25
CA ALA A 4 -4.91 12.85 -16.94
C ALA A 4 -4.42 12.36 -15.57
N LEU A 5 -5.35 12.07 -14.66
CA LEU A 5 -5.05 11.44 -13.38
C LEU A 5 -4.88 9.94 -13.57
N SER A 6 -4.09 9.31 -12.70
CA SER A 6 -4.01 7.85 -12.65
C SER A 6 -5.20 7.27 -11.88
N ASP A 7 -5.77 6.19 -12.39
CA ASP A 7 -6.94 5.52 -11.78
C ASP A 7 -6.57 4.35 -10.86
N ALA A 8 -5.27 4.03 -10.73
CA ALA A 8 -4.77 2.98 -9.84
C ALA A 8 -3.31 3.24 -9.43
N LEU A 9 -2.92 2.75 -8.26
CA LEU A 9 -1.53 2.71 -7.80
C LEU A 9 -1.05 1.26 -7.74
N VAL A 10 -0.12 0.89 -8.63
CA VAL A 10 0.53 -0.42 -8.60
C VAL A 10 1.91 -0.28 -7.99
N PHE A 11 2.14 -1.00 -6.90
CA PHE A 11 3.34 -0.88 -6.10
C PHE A 11 4.09 -2.22 -6.04
N PHE A 12 5.27 -2.26 -6.69
CA PHE A 12 6.16 -3.42 -6.71
C PHE A 12 7.11 -3.43 -5.51
N GLY A 13 7.26 -4.60 -4.89
CA GLY A 13 8.05 -4.76 -3.67
C GLY A 13 7.21 -4.59 -2.41
N ALA A 14 5.93 -5.01 -2.44
CA ALA A 14 5.00 -4.82 -1.33
C ALA A 14 5.37 -5.55 -0.03
N THR A 15 6.30 -6.51 -0.09
CA THR A 15 6.86 -7.18 1.09
C THR A 15 8.15 -6.54 1.61
N GLY A 16 8.71 -5.56 0.91
CA GLY A 16 9.98 -4.91 1.27
C GLY A 16 9.91 -4.07 2.54
N ASP A 17 11.09 -3.70 3.05
CA ASP A 17 11.22 -2.94 4.29
C ASP A 17 10.66 -1.52 4.18
N LEU A 18 10.84 -0.86 3.03
CA LEU A 18 10.26 0.46 2.79
C LEU A 18 8.74 0.41 2.77
N ALA A 19 8.18 -0.67 2.20
CA ALA A 19 6.75 -0.95 2.23
C ALA A 19 6.22 -0.92 3.65
N TYR A 20 6.89 -1.70 4.51
CA TYR A 20 6.56 -1.91 5.90
C TYR A 20 6.77 -0.67 6.76
N LYS A 21 7.86 0.07 6.57
CA LYS A 21 8.21 1.18 7.47
C LYS A 21 7.57 2.50 7.10
N LYS A 22 7.16 2.68 5.83
CA LYS A 22 6.75 4.00 5.31
C LYS A 22 5.54 3.97 4.39
N ILE A 23 5.46 3.02 3.44
CA ILE A 23 4.40 3.06 2.43
C ILE A 23 3.04 2.69 3.01
N PHE A 24 2.90 1.56 3.72
CA PHE A 24 1.60 1.19 4.31
C PHE A 24 1.08 2.24 5.32
N PRO A 25 1.89 2.81 6.22
CA PRO A 25 1.44 3.90 7.09
C PRO A 25 1.01 5.15 6.32
N ALA A 26 1.75 5.53 5.27
CA ALA A 26 1.40 6.68 4.43
C ALA A 26 0.08 6.45 3.68
N LEU A 27 -0.09 5.29 3.05
CA LEU A 27 -1.34 4.94 2.35
C LEU A 27 -2.53 4.91 3.30
N GLN A 28 -2.37 4.35 4.50
CA GLN A 28 -3.42 4.36 5.52
C GLN A 28 -3.76 5.79 5.97
N ALA A 29 -2.75 6.65 6.15
CA ALA A 29 -2.97 8.04 6.53
C ALA A 29 -3.69 8.83 5.42
N MET A 30 -3.35 8.58 4.15
CA MET A 30 -4.06 9.16 3.01
C MET A 30 -5.50 8.68 2.92
N ALA A 31 -5.75 7.38 3.08
CA ALA A 31 -7.09 6.80 3.11
C ALA A 31 -7.92 7.39 4.27
N ARG A 32 -7.33 7.48 5.47
CA ARG A 32 -8.00 8.07 6.65
C ARG A 32 -8.37 9.54 6.45
N ARG A 33 -7.62 10.28 5.62
CA ARG A 33 -7.86 11.69 5.31
C ARG A 33 -8.74 11.89 4.07
N GLY A 34 -9.18 10.82 3.40
CA GLY A 34 -9.99 10.93 2.17
C GLY A 34 -9.20 11.43 0.96
N HIS A 35 -7.90 11.14 0.90
CA HIS A 35 -7.02 11.49 -0.23
C HIS A 35 -6.63 10.28 -1.10
N LEU A 36 -7.20 9.11 -0.83
CA LEU A 36 -6.92 7.87 -1.54
C LEU A 36 -8.24 7.20 -1.93
N ASP A 37 -8.76 7.61 -3.09
CA ASP A 37 -10.04 7.15 -3.64
C ASP A 37 -9.88 6.14 -4.78
N LEU A 38 -8.66 5.65 -4.99
CA LEU A 38 -8.29 4.73 -6.05
C LEU A 38 -7.76 3.39 -5.48
N PRO A 39 -7.86 2.29 -6.24
CA PRO A 39 -7.32 1.01 -5.83
C PRO A 39 -5.79 1.03 -5.72
N VAL A 40 -5.28 0.42 -4.64
CA VAL A 40 -3.86 0.12 -4.47
C VAL A 40 -3.61 -1.37 -4.66
N ILE A 41 -2.73 -1.70 -5.58
CA ILE A 41 -2.37 -3.08 -5.93
C ILE A 41 -0.91 -3.30 -5.55
N GLY A 42 -0.68 -4.11 -4.51
CA GLY A 42 0.68 -4.48 -4.10
C GLY A 42 1.15 -5.74 -4.82
N VAL A 43 2.33 -5.67 -5.44
CA VAL A 43 2.98 -6.79 -6.12
C VAL A 43 4.24 -7.17 -5.34
N ALA A 44 4.41 -8.46 -5.07
CA ALA A 44 5.54 -8.99 -4.30
C ALA A 44 6.00 -10.36 -4.83
N LYS A 45 7.14 -10.84 -4.32
CA LYS A 45 7.67 -12.17 -4.64
C LYS A 45 6.66 -13.28 -4.32
N SER A 46 6.74 -14.36 -5.10
CA SER A 46 5.94 -15.57 -4.91
C SER A 46 6.11 -16.16 -3.50
N GLY A 47 5.04 -16.77 -2.98
CA GLY A 47 5.03 -17.49 -1.69
C GLY A 47 4.25 -16.80 -0.56
N TRP A 48 3.78 -15.57 -0.76
CA TRP A 48 2.91 -14.90 0.21
C TRP A 48 1.44 -15.15 -0.09
N THR A 49 0.67 -15.51 0.93
CA THR A 49 -0.79 -15.51 0.86
C THR A 49 -1.33 -14.10 1.09
N LEU A 50 -2.58 -13.86 0.65
CA LEU A 50 -3.27 -12.60 0.89
C LEU A 50 -3.38 -12.28 2.39
N ASP A 51 -3.60 -13.29 3.23
CA ASP A 51 -3.73 -13.09 4.68
C ASP A 51 -2.40 -12.71 5.33
N GLN A 52 -1.28 -13.30 4.89
CA GLN A 52 0.06 -12.87 5.34
C GLN A 52 0.33 -11.42 4.96
N MET A 53 -0.04 -11.03 3.74
CA MET A 53 0.12 -9.65 3.27
C MET A 53 -0.74 -8.67 4.07
N ARG A 54 -2.00 -9.02 4.35
CA ARG A 54 -2.90 -8.22 5.20
C ARG A 54 -2.39 -8.11 6.63
N ALA A 55 -1.89 -9.20 7.21
CA ALA A 55 -1.31 -9.18 8.55
C ALA A 55 -0.11 -8.23 8.61
N ARG A 56 0.84 -8.35 7.67
CA ARG A 56 2.00 -7.46 7.57
C ARG A 56 1.62 -6.00 7.41
N ALA A 57 0.64 -5.68 6.56
CA ALA A 57 0.17 -4.31 6.38
C ALA A 57 -0.48 -3.74 7.65
N ARG A 58 -1.25 -4.55 8.39
CA ARG A 58 -1.80 -4.14 9.70
C ARG A 58 -0.71 -3.90 10.73
N ASP A 59 0.28 -4.79 10.81
CA ASP A 59 1.38 -4.67 11.77
C ASP A 59 2.23 -3.44 11.47
N SER A 60 2.50 -3.19 10.18
CA SER A 60 3.16 -1.98 9.71
C SER A 60 2.47 -0.71 10.20
N VAL A 61 1.15 -0.58 10.02
CA VAL A 61 0.38 0.60 10.47
C VAL A 61 0.30 0.73 12.00
N LYS A 62 0.42 -0.38 12.74
CA LYS A 62 0.43 -0.36 14.21
C LYS A 62 1.79 0.07 14.76
N GLN A 63 2.88 -0.26 14.06
CA GLN A 63 4.25 -0.04 14.52
C GLN A 63 4.87 1.26 13.98
N HIS A 64 4.32 1.83 12.91
CA HIS A 64 4.86 2.97 12.18
C HIS A 64 3.74 3.93 11.74
#